data_AF-B2I6H1-F1
#
_entry.id   AF-B2I6H1-F1
#
_cell.length_a   1.000
_cell.length_b   1.000
_cell.length_c   1.000
_cell.angle_alpha   90.00
_cell.angle_beta   90.00
_cell.angle_gamma   90.00
#
_symmetry.space_group_name_H-M   'P 1'
#
loop_
_entity.id
_entity.type
_entity.pdbx_description
1 polymer ?
#
loop_
_entity_poly.entity_id
_entity_poly.type
_entity_poly.pdbx_seq_one_letter_code
_entity_poly.pdbx_strand_id
1 'polypeptide(L)'
;MDGGLGSVWNAICDNVSNLICSVSFVARQNRFDRTSFQTQIIDLSHDGRGVARPHGEGGKVTFVTGALPGEVVIVEPVARNRHFDEARVVEVLQASPQRVIPRCSHFGVCSGCVLQHLAEDAQVVSKQRVLLESLERIGCVSPERVLPALAAESWGYRRKGRFSVRWVEKKGRTLVGFREHDPRFVADVSVCHTVVPQVGEKIALLATLLDSLDGRCDVPQIEFIAGDAVVALTVRHLQPLSEADRLALIEFGKEHGIAIFLQSGGVESVRLLWPDEVLLAFRLKPWDVEFVFRPLDFIQINGGLNEKMIAHALDLLGAGFGERVLDLFCGLGNFTLPLARTVGEVVGVEGDIGLVERARENARRNGLGNAEFFVADLTRDQRDAPWMRQGFDKLLLDPPRSGAIEVLKQLPLKMFERIVYVSCHPGSLARDADFLVNEQGFVLRAVGAMDMFPHTAHVESIAVFDRC
;
A
#
# COMPACT_ATOMS: atom_id res chain seq x y z
N MET A 1 34.82 -60.40 -36.16
CA MET A 1 35.18 -61.80 -35.87
C MET A 1 35.55 -61.80 -34.39
N ASP A 2 34.74 -62.22 -33.44
CA ASP A 2 33.65 -63.21 -33.41
C ASP A 2 32.64 -62.76 -32.31
N GLY A 3 31.33 -63.02 -32.36
CA GLY A 3 30.66 -64.29 -32.63
C GLY A 3 30.38 -64.98 -31.29
N GLY A 4 29.17 -64.82 -30.73
CA GLY A 4 28.77 -65.41 -29.45
C GLY A 4 28.33 -66.88 -29.55
N LEU A 5 28.11 -67.50 -28.39
CA LEU A 5 27.25 -68.67 -28.06
C LEU A 5 27.64 -69.13 -26.63
N GLY A 6 26.75 -69.07 -25.63
CA GLY A 6 25.88 -70.19 -25.24
C GLY A 6 26.27 -70.64 -23.81
N SER A 7 25.52 -70.24 -22.78
CA SER A 7 24.38 -71.00 -22.22
C SER A 7 24.77 -72.35 -21.61
N VAL A 8 25.28 -72.36 -20.38
CA VAL A 8 25.10 -73.48 -19.42
C VAL A 8 25.14 -72.91 -18.00
N TRP A 9 24.03 -72.42 -17.46
CA TRP A 9 23.78 -72.34 -16.00
C TRP A 9 22.26 -72.32 -15.76
N ASN A 10 21.57 -73.34 -16.30
CA ASN A 10 20.28 -73.78 -15.78
C ASN A 10 20.54 -74.76 -14.65
N ALA A 11 20.45 -74.28 -13.41
CA ALA A 11 20.08 -75.04 -12.21
C ALA A 11 20.36 -74.15 -11.00
N ILE A 12 19.34 -73.41 -10.56
CA ILE A 12 18.97 -73.04 -9.19
C ILE A 12 17.80 -72.05 -9.37
N CYS A 13 16.72 -72.55 -9.96
CA CYS A 13 15.39 -71.97 -9.89
C CYS A 13 14.52 -73.14 -9.49
N ASP A 14 14.25 -73.29 -8.19
CA ASP A 14 13.03 -73.90 -7.63
C ASP A 14 13.15 -73.94 -6.10
N ASN A 15 12.09 -73.48 -5.42
CA ASN A 15 11.98 -73.12 -3.99
C ASN A 15 12.66 -71.79 -3.67
N VAL A 16 11.97 -70.66 -3.49
CA VAL A 16 10.89 -70.45 -2.53
C VAL A 16 9.90 -69.41 -3.08
N SER A 17 8.81 -69.90 -3.66
CA SER A 17 7.57 -69.14 -3.83
C SER A 17 6.73 -69.32 -2.57
N ASN A 18 6.28 -68.20 -1.97
CA ASN A 18 5.31 -68.04 -0.87
C ASN A 18 5.89 -67.47 0.44
N LEU A 19 5.94 -66.13 0.54
CA LEU A 19 5.26 -65.31 1.57
C LEU A 19 5.74 -63.84 1.46
N ILE A 20 5.19 -63.07 0.52
CA ILE A 20 5.20 -61.60 0.62
C ILE A 20 3.75 -61.16 0.41
N CYS A 21 2.99 -61.22 1.50
CA CYS A 21 1.62 -60.73 1.56
C CYS A 21 1.68 -59.22 1.83
N SER A 22 1.41 -58.45 0.78
CA SER A 22 0.80 -57.11 0.75
C SER A 22 0.79 -56.31 2.06
N VAL A 23 1.69 -55.33 2.16
CA VAL A 23 1.38 -54.05 2.82
C VAL A 23 1.69 -52.94 1.81
N SER A 24 0.70 -52.66 0.96
CA SER A 24 0.69 -51.44 0.17
C SER A 24 0.57 -50.27 1.13
N PHE A 25 1.68 -49.59 1.43
CA PHE A 25 1.63 -48.24 2.00
C PHE A 25 1.05 -47.30 0.93
N VAL A 26 -0.27 -47.24 0.87
CA VAL A 26 -0.96 -46.10 0.24
C VAL A 26 -0.67 -44.93 1.15
N ALA A 27 0.29 -44.09 0.76
CA ALA A 27 0.38 -42.74 1.28
C ALA A 27 -0.97 -42.08 0.99
N ARG A 28 -1.85 -42.02 1.99
CA ARG A 28 -2.99 -41.10 1.99
C ARG A 28 -2.37 -39.71 1.91
N GLN A 29 -2.21 -39.19 0.70
CA GLN A 29 -2.18 -37.75 0.51
C GLN A 29 -3.44 -37.25 1.19
N ASN A 30 -3.27 -36.57 2.32
CA ASN A 30 -4.35 -35.95 3.08
C ASN A 30 -4.98 -34.92 2.13
N ARG A 31 -5.95 -35.34 1.32
CA ARG A 31 -6.67 -34.44 0.43
C ARG A 31 -7.38 -33.44 1.31
N PHE A 32 -6.95 -32.19 1.18
CA PHE A 32 -7.58 -31.06 1.85
C PHE A 32 -9.08 -31.06 1.50
N ASP A 33 -9.91 -31.24 2.52
CA ASP A 33 -11.36 -31.27 2.34
C ASP A 33 -11.86 -29.86 2.02
N ARG A 34 -12.42 -29.72 0.81
CA ARG A 34 -12.97 -28.48 0.26
C ARG A 34 -14.49 -28.48 0.26
N THR A 35 -15.12 -29.40 1.00
CA THR A 35 -16.57 -29.45 1.10
C THR A 35 -17.08 -28.11 1.63
N SER A 36 -17.99 -27.50 0.88
CA SER A 36 -18.57 -26.21 1.27
C SER A 36 -19.52 -26.41 2.44
N PHE A 37 -19.57 -25.41 3.34
CA PHE A 37 -20.42 -25.45 4.52
C PHE A 37 -21.01 -24.08 4.81
N GLN A 38 -22.13 -24.04 5.52
CA GLN A 38 -22.78 -22.80 5.95
C GLN A 38 -22.14 -22.28 7.24
N THR A 39 -21.92 -20.96 7.33
CA THR A 39 -21.45 -20.32 8.56
C THR A 39 -21.96 -18.89 8.70
N GLN A 40 -21.97 -18.38 9.93
CA GLN A 40 -22.29 -17.00 10.25
C GLN A 40 -21.01 -16.19 10.42
N ILE A 41 -21.00 -14.98 9.87
CA ILE A 41 -19.89 -14.05 10.01
C ILE A 41 -20.15 -13.14 11.21
N ILE A 42 -19.22 -13.15 12.16
CA ILE A 42 -19.35 -12.45 13.44
C ILE A 42 -18.58 -11.14 13.49
N ASP A 43 -17.53 -11.00 12.69
CA ASP A 43 -16.66 -9.83 12.68
C ASP A 43 -15.95 -9.66 11.32
N LEU A 44 -15.18 -8.59 11.17
CA LEU A 44 -14.32 -8.29 10.03
C LEU A 44 -12.90 -8.05 10.54
N SER A 45 -11.93 -8.76 9.97
CA SER A 45 -10.51 -8.58 10.30
C SER A 45 -9.94 -7.30 9.70
N HIS A 46 -8.79 -6.87 10.22
CA HIS A 46 -8.05 -5.69 9.77
C HIS A 46 -7.65 -5.72 8.29
N ASP A 47 -7.61 -6.89 7.65
CA ASP A 47 -7.31 -7.07 6.22
C ASP A 47 -8.59 -7.23 5.36
N GLY A 48 -9.78 -7.02 5.94
CA GLY A 48 -11.05 -6.98 5.23
C GLY A 48 -11.67 -8.35 4.96
N ARG A 49 -11.28 -9.40 5.69
CA ARG A 49 -11.90 -10.72 5.60
C ARG A 49 -12.93 -10.89 6.72
N GLY A 50 -14.05 -11.55 6.41
CA GLY A 50 -15.02 -11.93 7.44
C GLY A 50 -14.40 -12.90 8.44
N VAL A 51 -14.78 -12.80 9.70
CA VAL A 51 -14.34 -13.71 10.76
C VAL A 51 -15.52 -14.59 11.14
N ALA A 52 -15.30 -15.90 11.13
CA ALA A 52 -16.30 -16.90 11.52
C ALA A 52 -15.71 -17.90 12.51
N ARG A 53 -16.60 -18.53 13.29
CA ARG A 53 -16.29 -19.70 14.13
C ARG A 53 -17.34 -20.80 13.88
N PRO A 54 -17.13 -21.66 12.87
CA PRO A 54 -18.14 -22.63 12.42
C PRO A 54 -18.61 -23.63 13.49
N HIS A 55 -17.83 -23.82 14.55
CA HIS A 55 -18.14 -24.73 15.67
C HIS A 55 -18.41 -23.99 16.99
N GLY A 56 -18.90 -22.74 16.92
CA GLY A 56 -19.20 -21.92 18.10
C GLY A 56 -17.95 -21.30 18.75
N GLU A 57 -18.08 -20.77 19.97
CA GLU A 57 -17.02 -19.98 20.64
C GLU A 57 -15.68 -20.72 20.83
N GLY A 58 -15.71 -22.04 21.02
CA GLY A 58 -14.50 -22.89 21.07
C GLY A 58 -13.95 -23.32 19.71
N GLY A 59 -14.67 -23.00 18.63
CA GLY A 59 -14.28 -23.31 17.26
C GLY A 59 -13.09 -22.50 16.78
N LYS A 60 -12.30 -23.11 15.89
CA LYS A 60 -11.16 -22.46 15.25
C LYS A 60 -11.59 -21.26 14.41
N VAL A 61 -10.86 -20.16 14.52
CA VAL A 61 -11.11 -18.95 13.73
C VAL A 61 -10.95 -19.26 12.25
N THR A 62 -11.94 -18.88 11.45
CA THR A 62 -11.90 -18.99 9.99
C THR A 62 -12.01 -17.60 9.37
N PHE A 63 -11.01 -17.21 8.57
CA PHE A 63 -11.06 -15.98 7.78
C PHE A 63 -11.72 -16.24 6.44
N VAL A 64 -12.78 -15.50 6.13
CA VAL A 64 -13.65 -15.72 4.98
C VAL A 64 -13.55 -14.53 4.03
N THR A 65 -12.92 -14.73 2.86
CA THR A 65 -12.82 -13.69 1.84
C THR A 65 -14.17 -13.42 1.20
N GLY A 66 -14.55 -12.14 1.11
CA GLY A 66 -15.79 -11.68 0.46
C GLY A 66 -17.03 -11.69 1.36
N ALA A 67 -16.88 -11.93 2.66
CA ALA A 67 -17.96 -11.97 3.63
C ALA A 67 -17.92 -10.76 4.58
N LEU A 68 -19.11 -10.30 5.02
CA LEU A 68 -19.28 -9.16 5.93
C LEU A 68 -19.92 -9.57 7.25
N PRO A 69 -19.70 -8.82 8.35
CA PRO A 69 -20.37 -9.07 9.62
C PRO A 69 -21.90 -9.11 9.49
N GLY A 70 -22.52 -10.04 10.21
CA GLY A 70 -23.96 -10.25 10.22
C GLY A 70 -24.48 -11.17 9.11
N GLU A 71 -23.62 -11.64 8.21
CA GLU A 71 -24.02 -12.50 7.10
C GLU A 71 -24.12 -13.97 7.48
N VAL A 72 -24.99 -14.67 6.75
CA VAL A 72 -24.98 -16.14 6.67
C VAL A 72 -24.57 -16.52 5.26
N VAL A 73 -23.48 -17.28 5.15
CA VAL A 73 -22.83 -17.59 3.86
C VAL A 73 -22.54 -19.08 3.74
N ILE A 74 -22.56 -19.59 2.51
CA ILE A 74 -21.91 -20.85 2.16
C ILE A 74 -20.48 -20.54 1.77
N VAL A 75 -19.53 -21.21 2.40
CA VAL A 75 -18.08 -20.97 2.20
C VAL A 75 -17.38 -22.24 1.74
N GLU A 76 -16.37 -22.07 0.89
CA GLU A 76 -15.46 -23.15 0.50
C GLU A 76 -14.13 -22.99 1.24
N PRO A 77 -13.62 -24.03 1.93
CA PRO A 77 -12.26 -24.03 2.47
C PRO A 77 -11.21 -23.78 1.39
N VAL A 78 -10.24 -22.92 1.68
CA VAL A 78 -9.11 -22.58 0.81
C VAL A 78 -7.79 -23.06 1.41
N ALA A 79 -7.58 -22.88 2.72
CA ALA A 79 -6.38 -23.34 3.42
C ALA A 79 -6.67 -23.71 4.88
N ARG A 80 -5.85 -24.60 5.45
CA ARG A 80 -5.83 -24.94 6.88
C ARG A 80 -4.47 -24.59 7.46
N ASN A 81 -4.44 -23.78 8.52
CA ASN A 81 -3.21 -23.45 9.24
C ASN A 81 -3.25 -24.03 10.66
N ARG A 82 -2.22 -23.83 11.49
CA ARG A 82 -2.25 -24.33 12.89
C ARG A 82 -3.28 -23.60 13.74
N HIS A 83 -3.41 -22.29 13.57
CA HIS A 83 -4.17 -21.41 14.47
C HIS A 83 -5.50 -20.93 13.89
N PHE A 84 -5.62 -20.84 12.58
CA PHE A 84 -6.81 -20.39 11.87
C PHE A 84 -6.97 -21.18 10.56
N ASP A 85 -8.16 -21.11 9.98
CA ASP A 85 -8.44 -21.61 8.64
C ASP A 85 -8.82 -20.45 7.72
N GLU A 86 -8.78 -20.70 6.42
CA GLU A 86 -9.13 -19.73 5.40
C GLU A 86 -10.18 -20.32 4.47
N ALA A 87 -11.18 -19.51 4.15
CA ALA A 87 -12.28 -19.87 3.27
C ALA A 87 -12.63 -18.69 2.37
N ARG A 88 -13.46 -18.95 1.35
CA ARG A 88 -14.04 -17.94 0.48
C ARG A 88 -15.54 -18.12 0.36
N VAL A 89 -16.28 -17.02 0.25
CA VAL A 89 -17.72 -17.06 0.00
C VAL A 89 -17.99 -17.71 -1.35
N VAL A 90 -18.91 -18.67 -1.37
CA VAL A 90 -19.51 -19.26 -2.58
C VAL A 90 -20.88 -18.63 -2.81
N GLU A 91 -21.67 -18.50 -1.75
CA GLU A 91 -23.03 -17.96 -1.81
C GLU A 91 -23.33 -17.17 -0.53
N VAL A 92 -24.06 -16.05 -0.68
CA VAL A 92 -24.57 -15.27 0.44
C VAL A 92 -26.05 -15.60 0.61
N LEU A 93 -26.39 -16.32 1.69
CA LEU A 93 -27.77 -16.72 2.00
C LEU A 93 -28.55 -15.59 2.67
N GLN A 94 -27.87 -14.85 3.54
CA GLN A 94 -28.39 -13.64 4.17
C GLN A 94 -27.31 -12.56 4.11
N ALA A 95 -27.58 -11.51 3.34
CA ALA A 95 -26.67 -10.40 3.15
C ALA A 95 -26.74 -9.40 4.32
N SER A 96 -25.60 -8.77 4.60
CA SER A 96 -25.53 -7.62 5.50
C SER A 96 -26.30 -6.44 4.89
N PRO A 97 -27.00 -5.61 5.68
CA PRO A 97 -27.60 -4.37 5.16
C PRO A 97 -26.56 -3.41 4.57
N GLN A 98 -25.28 -3.57 4.94
CA GLN A 98 -24.17 -2.78 4.42
C GLN A 98 -23.52 -3.39 3.17
N ARG A 99 -24.00 -4.54 2.68
CA ARG A 99 -23.49 -5.14 1.45
C ARG A 99 -23.95 -4.33 0.25
N VAL A 100 -23.00 -3.98 -0.61
CA VAL A 100 -23.25 -3.33 -1.90
C VAL A 100 -22.68 -4.18 -3.03
N ILE A 101 -23.17 -3.95 -4.24
CA ILE A 101 -22.61 -4.57 -5.45
C ILE A 101 -21.30 -3.83 -5.79
N PRO A 102 -20.15 -4.53 -5.87
CA PRO A 102 -18.91 -3.92 -6.29
C PRO A 102 -19.03 -3.24 -7.65
N ARG A 103 -18.54 -2.01 -7.76
CA ARG A 103 -18.53 -1.26 -9.04
C ARG A 103 -17.57 -1.87 -10.05
N CYS A 104 -16.42 -2.37 -9.59
CA CYS A 104 -15.39 -2.94 -10.46
C CYS A 104 -15.74 -4.39 -10.83
N SER A 105 -15.86 -4.66 -12.12
CA SER A 105 -16.06 -6.02 -12.66
C SER A 105 -14.91 -6.98 -12.36
N HIS A 106 -13.72 -6.45 -12.04
CA HIS A 106 -12.53 -7.24 -11.69
C HIS A 106 -12.42 -7.52 -10.18
N PHE A 107 -13.34 -7.01 -9.35
CA PHE A 107 -13.34 -7.23 -7.92
C PHE A 107 -13.47 -8.73 -7.59
N GLY A 108 -12.70 -9.19 -6.59
CA GLY A 108 -12.61 -10.61 -6.21
C GLY A 108 -11.55 -11.41 -6.98
N VAL A 109 -11.03 -10.87 -8.09
CA VAL A 109 -9.86 -11.42 -8.81
C VAL A 109 -8.66 -10.51 -8.62
N CYS A 110 -8.80 -9.23 -8.96
CA CYS A 110 -7.79 -8.21 -8.74
C CYS A 110 -7.65 -7.91 -7.25
N SER A 111 -6.42 -8.00 -6.72
CA SER A 111 -6.15 -7.79 -5.29
C SER A 111 -6.08 -6.31 -4.90
N GLY A 112 -6.30 -5.38 -5.83
CA GLY A 112 -6.18 -3.94 -5.58
C GLY A 112 -7.23 -3.38 -4.63
N CYS A 113 -8.40 -4.02 -4.55
CA CYS A 113 -9.48 -3.66 -3.64
C CYS A 113 -10.01 -4.92 -2.94
N VAL A 114 -10.33 -4.81 -1.65
CA VAL A 114 -10.87 -5.92 -0.86
C VAL A 114 -12.22 -5.59 -0.22
N LEU A 115 -12.63 -4.31 -0.20
CA LEU A 115 -13.84 -3.85 0.48
C LEU A 115 -14.95 -3.28 -0.44
N GLN A 116 -14.86 -3.42 -1.77
CA GLN A 116 -15.92 -2.85 -2.65
C GLN A 116 -17.32 -3.45 -2.44
N HIS A 117 -17.41 -4.58 -1.73
CA HIS A 117 -18.67 -5.21 -1.37
C HIS A 117 -19.29 -4.65 -0.08
N LEU A 118 -18.59 -3.74 0.61
CA LEU A 118 -19.04 -3.01 1.79
C LEU A 118 -19.35 -1.56 1.43
N ALA A 119 -20.47 -1.02 1.90
CA ALA A 119 -20.83 0.39 1.72
C ALA A 119 -19.71 1.34 2.17
N GLU A 120 -19.49 2.43 1.44
CA GLU A 120 -18.32 3.30 1.62
C GLU A 120 -18.24 3.93 3.02
N ASP A 121 -19.37 4.38 3.55
CA ASP A 121 -19.49 4.88 4.93
C ASP A 121 -19.16 3.79 5.97
N ALA A 122 -19.63 2.57 5.74
CA ALA A 122 -19.32 1.42 6.60
C ALA A 122 -17.83 1.00 6.53
N GLN A 123 -17.16 1.22 5.39
CA GLN A 123 -15.70 1.01 5.30
C GLN A 123 -14.96 1.97 6.24
N VAL A 124 -15.32 3.26 6.23
CA VAL A 124 -14.70 4.28 7.09
C VAL A 124 -14.88 3.92 8.57
N VAL A 125 -16.10 3.54 8.98
CA VAL A 125 -16.38 3.09 10.35
C VAL A 125 -15.54 1.87 10.72
N SER A 126 -15.42 0.89 9.81
CA SER A 126 -14.61 -0.31 10.02
C SER A 126 -13.14 0.03 10.26
N LYS A 127 -12.57 0.95 9.46
CA LYS A 127 -11.18 1.40 9.60
C LYS A 127 -10.93 2.14 10.91
N GLN A 128 -11.87 3.01 11.31
CA GLN A 128 -11.81 3.69 12.61
C GLN A 128 -11.77 2.68 13.77
N ARG A 129 -12.60 1.64 13.70
CA ARG A 129 -12.61 0.57 14.71
C ARG A 129 -11.28 -0.17 14.77
N VAL A 130 -10.68 -0.54 13.63
CA VAL A 130 -9.38 -1.21 13.57
C VAL A 130 -8.28 -0.39 14.26
N LEU A 131 -8.30 0.94 14.06
CA LEU A 131 -7.38 1.86 14.75
C LEU A 131 -7.56 1.82 16.26
N LEU A 132 -8.81 1.97 16.74
CA LEU A 132 -9.11 1.97 18.18
C LEU A 132 -8.77 0.63 18.85
N GLU A 133 -9.11 -0.50 18.22
CA GLU A 133 -8.76 -1.83 18.72
C GLU A 133 -7.24 -2.04 18.78
N SER A 134 -6.48 -1.47 17.84
CA SER A 134 -5.02 -1.55 17.85
C SER A 134 -4.43 -0.76 19.02
N LEU A 135 -4.92 0.45 19.27
CA LEU A 135 -4.49 1.28 20.41
C LEU A 135 -4.78 0.60 21.74
N GLU A 136 -5.95 0.00 21.88
CA GLU A 136 -6.34 -0.72 23.11
C GLU A 136 -5.48 -1.98 23.32
N ARG A 137 -5.38 -2.85 22.31
CA ARG A 137 -4.77 -4.19 22.46
C ARG A 137 -3.25 -4.20 22.39
N ILE A 138 -2.67 -3.35 21.54
CA ILE A 138 -1.22 -3.30 21.32
C ILE A 138 -0.61 -2.15 22.11
N GLY A 139 -1.26 -0.97 22.03
CA GLY A 139 -0.75 0.23 22.65
C GLY A 139 -1.04 0.35 24.15
N CYS A 140 -2.00 -0.43 24.66
CA CYS A 140 -2.49 -0.31 26.04
C CYS A 140 -2.85 1.14 26.42
N VAL A 141 -3.34 1.91 25.46
CA VAL A 141 -3.69 3.33 25.61
C VAL A 141 -5.10 3.60 25.13
N SER A 142 -5.72 4.64 25.68
CA SER A 142 -7.04 5.11 25.27
C SER A 142 -6.97 6.62 24.96
N PRO A 143 -7.53 7.08 23.83
CA PRO A 143 -7.58 8.49 23.51
C PRO A 143 -8.62 9.22 24.37
N GLU A 144 -8.36 10.47 24.74
CA GLU A 144 -9.39 11.31 25.39
C GLU A 144 -10.52 11.67 24.42
N ARG A 145 -10.20 11.83 23.13
CA ARG A 145 -11.17 12.15 22.08
C ARG A 145 -10.96 11.32 20.83
N VAL A 146 -12.03 10.75 20.31
CA VAL A 146 -12.04 10.14 18.97
C VAL A 146 -12.48 11.21 17.97
N LEU A 147 -11.62 11.50 16.99
CA LEU A 147 -11.88 12.44 15.92
C LEU A 147 -12.79 11.78 14.86
N PRO A 148 -13.68 12.56 14.20
CA PRO A 148 -14.37 12.08 13.01
C PRO A 148 -13.35 11.63 11.95
N ALA A 149 -13.61 10.50 11.32
CA ALA A 149 -12.72 10.00 10.28
C ALA A 149 -12.73 10.93 9.07
N LEU A 150 -11.55 11.22 8.51
CA LEU A 150 -11.44 12.02 7.29
C LEU A 150 -11.71 11.15 6.06
N ALA A 151 -12.56 11.65 5.16
CA ALA A 151 -12.88 11.00 3.90
C ALA A 151 -12.92 12.01 2.73
N ALA A 152 -12.74 11.49 1.52
CA ALA A 152 -12.81 12.22 0.26
C ALA A 152 -13.48 11.31 -0.79
N GLU A 153 -13.33 11.61 -2.07
CA GLU A 153 -13.87 10.80 -3.15
C GLU A 153 -13.29 9.37 -3.15
N SER A 154 -14.18 8.38 -3.22
CA SER A 154 -13.82 6.94 -3.20
C SER A 154 -13.33 6.40 -4.54
N TRP A 155 -13.52 7.16 -5.62
CA TRP A 155 -13.23 6.75 -7.00
C TRP A 155 -12.37 7.80 -7.71
N GLY A 156 -11.55 7.37 -8.68
CA GLY A 156 -10.67 8.25 -9.44
C GLY A 156 -9.59 8.95 -8.61
N TYR A 157 -9.39 8.55 -7.35
CA TYR A 157 -8.51 9.25 -6.42
C TYR A 157 -7.03 8.90 -6.59
N ARG A 158 -6.71 7.67 -7.04
CA ARG A 158 -5.35 7.11 -7.04
C ARG A 158 -4.56 7.73 -8.18
N ARG A 159 -3.77 8.75 -7.84
CA ARG A 159 -2.94 9.51 -8.78
C ARG A 159 -1.54 8.95 -8.99
N LYS A 160 -1.12 7.95 -8.20
CA LYS A 160 0.14 7.22 -8.37
C LYS A 160 -0.06 5.73 -8.18
N GLY A 161 0.65 4.91 -8.95
CA GLY A 161 0.65 3.47 -8.78
C GLY A 161 1.55 2.76 -9.77
N ARG A 162 1.53 1.43 -9.69
CA ARG A 162 2.33 0.56 -10.53
C ARG A 162 1.50 -0.63 -11.01
N PHE A 163 1.36 -0.73 -12.31
CA PHE A 163 0.81 -1.93 -12.95
C PHE A 163 1.92 -2.96 -13.15
N SER A 164 1.60 -4.22 -12.87
CA SER A 164 2.35 -5.37 -13.35
C SER A 164 1.96 -5.62 -14.80
N VAL A 165 2.96 -5.96 -15.61
CA VAL A 165 2.79 -6.29 -17.03
C VAL A 165 3.30 -7.71 -17.27
N ARG A 166 2.55 -8.49 -18.04
CA ARG A 166 2.95 -9.85 -18.39
C ARG A 166 2.41 -10.28 -19.74
N TRP A 167 3.30 -10.58 -20.69
CA TRP A 167 2.95 -11.34 -21.89
C TRP A 167 2.57 -12.78 -21.53
N VAL A 168 1.44 -13.26 -22.04
CA VAL A 168 0.97 -14.64 -21.83
C VAL A 168 0.85 -15.34 -23.17
N GLU A 169 1.89 -16.09 -23.56
CA GLU A 169 1.98 -16.80 -24.84
C GLU A 169 0.73 -17.63 -25.17
N LYS A 170 0.24 -18.42 -24.20
CA LYS A 170 -0.95 -19.27 -24.38
C LYS A 170 -2.23 -18.48 -24.68
N LYS A 171 -2.30 -17.22 -24.28
CA LYS A 171 -3.44 -16.32 -24.54
C LYS A 171 -3.19 -15.39 -25.73
N GLY A 172 -1.96 -15.34 -26.24
CA GLY A 172 -1.56 -14.44 -27.33
C GLY A 172 -1.76 -12.96 -27.02
N ARG A 173 -1.67 -12.55 -25.74
CA ARG A 173 -1.88 -11.17 -25.30
C ARG A 173 -1.14 -10.82 -24.01
N THR A 174 -0.97 -9.52 -23.79
CA THR A 174 -0.38 -8.90 -22.61
C THR A 174 -1.45 -8.60 -21.57
N LEU A 175 -1.18 -8.97 -20.32
CA LEU A 175 -1.97 -8.58 -19.18
C LEU A 175 -1.34 -7.35 -18.54
N VAL A 176 -2.17 -6.33 -18.28
CA VAL A 176 -1.79 -5.11 -17.58
C VAL A 176 -2.77 -4.90 -16.43
N GLY A 177 -2.25 -4.70 -15.22
CA GLY A 177 -3.10 -4.46 -14.07
C GLY A 177 -2.37 -4.62 -12.75
N PHE A 178 -3.12 -4.80 -11.68
CA PHE A 178 -2.55 -5.22 -10.41
C PHE A 178 -2.40 -6.74 -10.36
N ARG A 179 -1.83 -7.26 -9.27
CA ARG A 179 -1.74 -8.70 -9.07
C ARG A 179 -3.10 -9.29 -8.70
N GLU A 180 -3.24 -10.58 -8.92
CA GLU A 180 -4.31 -11.35 -8.28
C GLU A 180 -3.99 -11.58 -6.80
N HIS A 181 -4.94 -12.16 -6.06
CA HIS A 181 -4.69 -12.60 -4.68
C HIS A 181 -3.50 -13.58 -4.58
N ASP A 182 -3.31 -14.41 -5.61
CA ASP A 182 -2.05 -15.14 -5.79
C ASP A 182 -1.03 -14.22 -6.49
N PRO A 183 0.06 -13.82 -5.80
CA PRO A 183 0.99 -12.82 -6.29
C PRO A 183 1.79 -13.25 -7.52
N ARG A 184 1.67 -14.52 -7.96
CA ARG A 184 2.31 -15.04 -9.18
C ARG A 184 1.55 -14.64 -10.45
N PHE A 185 0.29 -14.23 -10.32
CA PHE A 185 -0.56 -13.89 -11.46
C PHE A 185 -0.85 -12.38 -11.51
N VAL A 186 -1.02 -11.90 -12.74
CA VAL A 186 -1.44 -10.52 -13.03
C VAL A 186 -2.91 -10.57 -13.38
N ALA A 187 -3.72 -9.78 -12.69
CA ALA A 187 -5.14 -9.68 -12.96
C ALA A 187 -5.34 -9.03 -14.33
N ASP A 188 -6.21 -9.64 -15.13
CA ASP A 188 -6.62 -9.11 -16.43
C ASP A 188 -7.64 -7.98 -16.21
N VAL A 189 -7.11 -6.76 -16.08
CA VAL A 189 -7.89 -5.55 -15.78
C VAL A 189 -8.08 -4.78 -17.08
N SER A 190 -9.33 -4.46 -17.44
CA SER A 190 -9.64 -3.60 -18.59
C SER A 190 -9.86 -2.15 -18.17
N VAL A 191 -10.33 -1.93 -16.94
CA VAL A 191 -10.57 -0.62 -16.33
C VAL A 191 -10.31 -0.66 -14.83
N CYS A 192 -9.79 0.43 -14.27
CA CYS A 192 -9.66 0.59 -12.82
C CYS A 192 -10.29 1.89 -12.34
N HIS A 193 -11.46 1.80 -11.69
CA HIS A 193 -12.23 2.96 -11.24
C HIS A 193 -11.61 3.71 -10.06
N THR A 194 -10.64 3.15 -9.35
CA THR A 194 -9.95 3.86 -8.26
C THR A 194 -8.79 4.71 -8.77
N VAL A 195 -8.21 4.37 -9.93
CA VAL A 195 -7.15 5.13 -10.59
C VAL A 195 -7.75 6.34 -11.30
N VAL A 196 -7.00 7.45 -11.34
CA VAL A 196 -7.39 8.65 -12.09
C VAL A 196 -7.84 8.30 -13.52
N PRO A 197 -8.96 8.84 -14.03
CA PRO A 197 -9.57 8.41 -15.31
C PRO A 197 -8.61 8.42 -16.50
N GLN A 198 -7.68 9.38 -16.54
CA GLN A 198 -6.65 9.51 -17.57
C GLN A 198 -5.82 8.23 -17.78
N VAL A 199 -5.68 7.41 -16.72
CA VAL A 199 -4.95 6.13 -16.75
C VAL A 199 -5.91 4.96 -16.56
N GLY A 200 -6.82 5.04 -15.58
CA GLY A 200 -7.68 3.94 -15.17
C GLY A 200 -8.61 3.43 -16.27
N GLU A 201 -9.06 4.31 -17.17
CA GLU A 201 -9.92 3.97 -18.31
C GLU A 201 -9.15 3.45 -19.53
N LYS A 202 -7.81 3.58 -19.53
CA LYS A 202 -6.95 3.26 -20.68
C LYS A 202 -6.17 1.96 -20.52
N ILE A 203 -6.44 1.16 -19.48
CA ILE A 203 -5.67 -0.07 -19.21
C ILE A 203 -5.78 -1.06 -20.39
N ALA A 204 -6.96 -1.23 -20.98
CA ALA A 204 -7.13 -2.08 -22.16
C ALA A 204 -6.37 -1.57 -23.40
N LEU A 205 -6.33 -0.24 -23.61
CA LEU A 205 -5.55 0.37 -24.68
C LEU A 205 -4.05 0.18 -24.45
N LEU A 206 -3.60 0.32 -23.20
CA LEU A 206 -2.22 0.08 -22.81
C LEU A 206 -1.80 -1.38 -23.04
N ALA A 207 -2.67 -2.34 -22.75
CA ALA A 207 -2.43 -3.74 -23.07
C ALA A 207 -2.28 -3.97 -24.59
N THR A 208 -3.15 -3.33 -25.38
CA THR A 208 -3.11 -3.40 -26.85
C THR A 208 -1.83 -2.78 -27.42
N LEU A 209 -1.38 -1.64 -26.87
CA LEU A 209 -0.10 -1.03 -27.21
C LEU A 209 1.06 -1.98 -26.91
N LEU A 210 1.06 -2.61 -25.75
CA LEU A 210 2.14 -3.53 -25.37
C LEU A 210 2.16 -4.78 -26.25
N ASP A 211 1.00 -5.26 -26.71
CA ASP A 211 0.91 -6.37 -27.65
C ASP A 211 1.58 -6.07 -29.00
N SER A 212 1.62 -4.80 -29.42
CA SER A 212 2.26 -4.40 -30.68
C SER A 212 3.78 -4.24 -30.59
N LEU A 213 4.35 -4.25 -29.37
CA LEU A 213 5.78 -4.08 -29.20
C LEU A 213 6.57 -5.35 -29.54
N ASP A 214 7.73 -5.16 -30.17
CA ASP A 214 8.75 -6.18 -30.34
C ASP A 214 9.22 -6.67 -28.96
N GLY A 215 9.52 -5.73 -28.04
CA GLY A 215 9.99 -5.97 -26.68
C GLY A 215 8.90 -6.29 -25.64
N ARG A 216 7.71 -6.74 -26.04
CA ARG A 216 6.57 -6.98 -25.14
C ARG A 216 6.84 -7.94 -23.97
N CYS A 217 7.75 -8.90 -24.16
CA CYS A 217 8.17 -9.82 -23.10
C CYS A 217 9.12 -9.18 -22.07
N ASP A 218 9.72 -8.04 -22.42
CA ASP A 218 10.76 -7.37 -21.63
C ASP A 218 10.22 -6.18 -20.84
N VAL A 219 8.91 -5.92 -20.87
CA VAL A 219 8.24 -4.88 -20.09
C VAL A 219 7.55 -5.51 -18.88
N PRO A 220 8.15 -5.53 -17.67
CA PRO A 220 7.57 -6.19 -16.50
C PRO A 220 6.57 -5.31 -15.72
N GLN A 221 6.63 -3.99 -15.90
CA GLN A 221 5.80 -3.05 -15.13
C GLN A 221 5.71 -1.69 -15.81
N ILE A 222 4.62 -0.98 -15.51
CA ILE A 222 4.43 0.42 -15.87
C ILE A 222 4.02 1.17 -14.61
N GLU A 223 4.78 2.20 -14.26
CA GLU A 223 4.44 3.12 -13.17
C GLU A 223 3.69 4.31 -13.73
N PHE A 224 2.67 4.79 -13.03
CA PHE A 224 1.95 6.00 -13.38
C PHE A 224 1.99 6.98 -12.23
N ILE A 225 2.04 8.26 -12.56
CA ILE A 225 1.93 9.36 -11.61
C ILE A 225 1.26 10.55 -12.29
N ALA A 226 0.35 11.21 -11.59
CA ALA A 226 -0.42 12.34 -12.13
C ALA A 226 -0.16 13.60 -11.30
N GLY A 227 0.21 14.67 -12.00
CA GLY A 227 0.14 16.04 -11.51
C GLY A 227 -1.20 16.67 -11.91
N ASP A 228 -1.34 17.97 -11.66
CA ASP A 228 -2.58 18.70 -11.95
C ASP A 228 -2.82 18.83 -13.47
N ALA A 229 -1.74 19.05 -14.24
CA ALA A 229 -1.83 19.28 -15.68
C ALA A 229 -1.43 18.06 -16.54
N VAL A 230 -0.47 17.26 -16.07
CA VAL A 230 0.12 16.17 -16.87
C VAL A 230 0.18 14.88 -16.07
N VAL A 231 -0.13 13.78 -16.75
CA VAL A 231 0.10 12.42 -16.27
C VAL A 231 1.34 11.85 -16.95
N ALA A 232 2.14 11.10 -16.20
CA ALA A 232 3.29 10.38 -16.73
C ALA A 232 3.14 8.87 -16.56
N LEU A 233 3.59 8.12 -17.57
CA LEU A 233 3.85 6.69 -17.50
C LEU A 233 5.36 6.45 -17.58
N THR A 234 5.89 5.65 -16.66
CA THR A 234 7.26 5.14 -16.72
C THR A 234 7.24 3.68 -17.09
N VAL A 235 7.67 3.37 -18.31
CA VAL A 235 7.76 2.02 -18.84
C VAL A 235 9.10 1.42 -18.44
N ARG A 236 9.08 0.42 -17.55
CA ARG A 236 10.28 -0.34 -17.22
C ARG A 236 10.53 -1.36 -18.32
N HIS A 237 11.77 -1.46 -18.79
CA HIS A 237 12.15 -2.44 -19.79
C HIS A 237 13.47 -3.14 -19.40
N LEU A 238 13.54 -4.46 -19.61
CA LEU A 238 14.70 -5.28 -19.24
C LEU A 238 15.76 -5.35 -20.35
N GLN A 239 15.34 -5.12 -21.59
CA GLN A 239 16.20 -5.04 -22.77
C GLN A 239 15.96 -3.72 -23.50
N PRO A 240 16.92 -3.19 -24.28
CA PRO A 240 16.70 -2.01 -25.11
C PRO A 240 15.49 -2.20 -26.04
N LEU A 241 14.57 -1.24 -26.02
CA LEU A 241 13.42 -1.22 -26.93
C LEU A 241 13.85 -0.84 -28.35
N SER A 242 13.19 -1.41 -29.36
CA SER A 242 13.43 -1.06 -30.76
C SER A 242 13.00 0.38 -31.06
N GLU A 243 13.46 0.95 -32.18
CA GLU A 243 12.97 2.27 -32.62
C GLU A 243 11.47 2.24 -32.91
N ALA A 244 10.94 1.12 -33.42
CA ALA A 244 9.51 0.94 -33.65
C ALA A 244 8.73 0.96 -32.32
N ASP A 245 9.24 0.27 -31.29
CA ASP A 245 8.63 0.28 -29.96
C ASP A 245 8.61 1.68 -29.35
N ARG A 246 9.74 2.40 -29.46
CA ARG A 246 9.86 3.79 -28.98
C ARG A 246 8.86 4.70 -29.69
N LEU A 247 8.73 4.58 -31.01
CA LEU A 247 7.75 5.36 -31.78
C LEU A 247 6.31 5.04 -31.37
N ALA A 248 5.97 3.75 -31.18
CA ALA A 248 4.64 3.35 -30.73
C ALA A 248 4.28 3.96 -29.36
N LEU A 249 5.24 3.95 -28.42
CA LEU A 249 5.08 4.59 -27.11
C LEU A 249 4.91 6.12 -27.23
N ILE A 250 5.68 6.78 -28.10
CA ILE A 250 5.56 8.22 -28.37
C ILE A 250 4.18 8.57 -28.91
N GLU A 251 3.69 7.82 -29.92
CA GLU A 251 2.37 8.07 -30.51
C GLU A 251 1.24 7.86 -29.50
N PHE A 252 1.34 6.84 -28.65
CA PHE A 252 0.39 6.66 -27.54
C PHE A 252 0.41 7.85 -26.57
N GLY A 253 1.60 8.34 -26.23
CA GLY A 253 1.76 9.53 -25.39
C GLY A 253 1.07 10.76 -26.00
N LYS A 254 1.31 11.03 -27.29
CA LYS A 254 0.71 12.14 -28.04
C LYS A 254 -0.81 12.03 -28.10
N GLU A 255 -1.33 10.87 -28.47
CA GLU A 255 -2.77 10.63 -28.66
C GLU A 255 -3.55 10.86 -27.36
N HIS A 256 -2.95 10.51 -26.22
CA HIS A 256 -3.64 10.55 -24.93
C HIS A 256 -3.19 11.67 -23.99
N GLY A 257 -2.24 12.51 -24.42
CA GLY A 257 -1.70 13.60 -23.59
C GLY A 257 -0.95 13.10 -22.36
N ILE A 258 -0.21 11.99 -22.49
CA ILE A 258 0.50 11.33 -21.37
C ILE A 258 2.00 11.36 -21.62
N ALA A 259 2.76 11.97 -20.71
CA ALA A 259 4.21 11.95 -20.79
C ALA A 259 4.75 10.52 -20.62
N ILE A 260 5.68 10.11 -21.47
CA ILE A 260 6.26 8.78 -21.47
C ILE A 260 7.71 8.87 -21.02
N PHE A 261 8.05 8.07 -20.02
CA PHE A 261 9.40 7.85 -19.54
C PHE A 261 9.78 6.39 -19.73
N LEU A 262 11.08 6.14 -19.92
CA LEU A 262 11.67 4.81 -19.96
C LEU A 262 12.55 4.60 -18.73
N GLN A 263 12.53 3.39 -18.18
CA GLN A 263 13.40 2.96 -17.09
C GLN A 263 14.12 1.65 -17.47
N SER A 264 15.42 1.75 -17.76
CA SER A 264 16.25 0.60 -18.15
C SER A 264 16.94 -0.12 -16.98
N GLY A 265 16.86 0.44 -15.76
CA GLY A 265 17.53 -0.09 -14.58
C GLY A 265 16.98 0.51 -13.27
N GLY A 266 17.87 1.04 -12.43
CA GLY A 266 17.51 1.70 -11.18
C GLY A 266 16.75 3.02 -11.36
N VAL A 267 16.44 3.71 -10.27
CA VAL A 267 15.73 5.02 -10.30
C VAL A 267 16.48 6.05 -11.15
N GLU A 268 17.81 6.04 -11.09
CA GLU A 268 18.67 6.95 -11.89
C GLU A 268 18.62 6.71 -13.40
N SER A 269 18.00 5.62 -13.87
CA SER A 269 17.89 5.29 -15.29
C SER A 269 16.65 5.91 -15.95
N VAL A 270 15.77 6.55 -15.18
CA VAL A 270 14.53 7.13 -15.70
C VAL A 270 14.87 8.27 -16.66
N ARG A 271 14.43 8.15 -17.91
CA ARG A 271 14.62 9.16 -18.96
C ARG A 271 13.29 9.47 -19.61
N LEU A 272 13.06 10.76 -19.85
CA LEU A 272 11.91 11.22 -20.63
C LEU A 272 12.09 10.74 -22.08
N LEU A 273 11.04 10.14 -22.64
CA LEU A 273 10.95 9.76 -24.05
C LEU A 273 10.09 10.76 -24.82
N TRP A 274 8.99 11.21 -24.22
CA TRP A 274 8.09 12.21 -24.80
C TRP A 274 7.28 12.92 -23.71
N PRO A 275 6.98 14.22 -23.83
CA PRO A 275 7.50 15.19 -24.82
C PRO A 275 8.98 15.53 -24.59
N ASP A 276 9.52 16.55 -25.26
CA ASP A 276 10.93 16.98 -25.08
C ASP A 276 11.19 17.53 -23.66
N GLU A 277 10.20 18.20 -23.08
CA GLU A 277 10.23 18.70 -21.71
C GLU A 277 8.86 18.58 -21.06
N VAL A 278 8.83 18.21 -19.77
CA VAL A 278 7.59 18.10 -19.00
C VAL A 278 7.81 18.57 -17.56
N LEU A 279 6.86 19.36 -17.05
CA LEU A 279 6.78 19.74 -15.65
C LEU A 279 5.71 18.90 -14.96
N LEU A 280 6.13 18.00 -14.09
CA LEU A 280 5.23 17.26 -13.20
C LEU A 280 5.07 18.04 -11.90
N ALA A 281 3.88 18.64 -11.71
CA ALA A 281 3.58 19.44 -10.53
C ALA A 281 2.12 19.31 -10.09
N PHE A 282 1.87 19.56 -8.80
CA PHE A 282 0.54 19.81 -8.25
C PHE A 282 0.58 20.96 -7.26
N ARG A 283 -0.54 21.66 -7.06
CA ARG A 283 -0.62 22.80 -6.14
C ARG A 283 -1.56 22.50 -4.97
N LEU A 284 -1.10 22.76 -3.75
CA LEU A 284 -1.95 22.84 -2.57
C LEU A 284 -2.48 24.27 -2.46
N LYS A 285 -3.74 24.46 -2.87
CA LYS A 285 -4.35 25.78 -3.00
C LYS A 285 -4.45 26.54 -1.67
N PRO A 286 -4.78 25.92 -0.52
CA PRO A 286 -4.97 26.66 0.73
C PRO A 286 -3.72 27.42 1.22
N TRP A 287 -2.52 26.94 0.86
CA TRP A 287 -1.24 27.54 1.29
C TRP A 287 -0.46 28.21 0.15
N ASP A 288 -1.02 28.17 -1.06
CA ASP A 288 -0.34 28.57 -2.29
C ASP A 288 1.08 27.97 -2.38
N VAL A 289 1.13 26.63 -2.32
CA VAL A 289 2.38 25.86 -2.42
C VAL A 289 2.30 24.94 -3.62
N GLU A 290 3.23 25.10 -4.56
CA GLU A 290 3.41 24.22 -5.70
C GLU A 290 4.49 23.17 -5.43
N PHE A 291 4.14 21.91 -5.61
CA PHE A 291 5.05 20.78 -5.51
C PHE A 291 5.42 20.29 -6.88
N VAL A 292 6.69 20.44 -7.23
CA VAL A 292 7.26 19.82 -8.42
C VAL A 292 7.82 18.47 -7.98
N PHE A 293 7.49 17.40 -8.70
CA PHE A 293 7.94 16.02 -8.41
C PHE A 293 8.50 15.33 -9.68
N ARG A 294 9.08 14.13 -9.55
CA ARG A 294 9.68 13.31 -10.62
C ARG A 294 8.83 12.04 -10.77
N PRO A 295 8.93 11.31 -11.90
CA PRO A 295 8.04 10.18 -12.18
C PRO A 295 7.96 9.12 -11.07
N LEU A 296 9.10 8.86 -10.40
CA LEU A 296 9.20 7.83 -9.38
C LEU A 296 9.10 8.36 -7.94
N ASP A 297 9.08 9.67 -7.73
CA ASP A 297 9.01 10.27 -6.38
C ASP A 297 7.75 9.81 -5.63
N PHE A 298 7.87 9.72 -4.31
CA PHE A 298 6.70 9.48 -3.46
C PHE A 298 5.86 10.75 -3.35
N ILE A 299 4.58 10.64 -3.74
CA ILE A 299 3.54 11.62 -3.46
C ILE A 299 2.35 10.89 -2.85
N GLN A 300 1.57 11.60 -2.04
CA GLN A 300 0.37 11.02 -1.45
C GLN A 300 -0.61 10.58 -2.55
N ILE A 301 -1.10 9.35 -2.45
CA ILE A 301 -1.82 8.68 -3.54
C ILE A 301 -3.21 9.28 -3.78
N ASN A 302 -3.89 9.75 -2.73
CA ASN A 302 -5.16 10.46 -2.82
C ASN A 302 -4.91 11.96 -2.63
N GLY A 303 -4.87 12.73 -3.72
CA GLY A 303 -4.57 14.16 -3.66
C GLY A 303 -5.62 14.96 -2.88
N GLY A 304 -6.91 14.65 -3.08
CA GLY A 304 -8.01 15.34 -2.40
C GLY A 304 -8.03 15.08 -0.89
N LEU A 305 -7.77 13.83 -0.46
CA LEU A 305 -7.64 13.54 0.96
C LEU A 305 -6.34 14.12 1.56
N ASN A 306 -5.24 14.11 0.81
CA ASN A 306 -3.98 14.67 1.29
C ASN A 306 -4.11 16.15 1.69
N GLU A 307 -4.79 16.97 0.88
CA GLU A 307 -5.01 18.39 1.24
C GLU A 307 -5.79 18.53 2.55
N LYS A 308 -6.83 17.69 2.76
CA LYS A 308 -7.59 17.65 4.02
C LYS A 308 -6.75 17.15 5.20
N MET A 309 -5.92 16.13 4.98
CA MET A 309 -5.01 15.58 5.99
C MET A 309 -3.99 16.63 6.44
N ILE A 310 -3.39 17.36 5.51
CA ILE A 310 -2.46 18.46 5.82
C ILE A 310 -3.18 19.52 6.64
N ALA A 311 -4.35 20.00 6.18
CA ALA A 311 -5.11 21.01 6.92
C ALA A 311 -5.41 20.55 8.35
N HIS A 312 -5.86 19.30 8.49
CA HIS A 312 -6.19 18.73 9.79
C HIS A 312 -4.97 18.56 10.69
N ALA A 313 -3.84 18.09 10.15
CA ALA A 313 -2.60 17.93 10.90
C ALA A 313 -2.05 19.26 11.39
N LEU A 314 -2.05 20.29 10.54
CA LEU A 314 -1.61 21.64 10.90
C LEU A 314 -2.52 22.27 11.98
N ASP A 315 -3.84 22.14 11.84
CA ASP A 315 -4.81 22.61 12.84
C ASP A 315 -4.63 21.91 14.19
N LEU A 316 -4.43 20.58 14.19
CA LEU A 316 -4.20 19.80 15.40
C LEU A 316 -2.85 20.13 16.05
N LEU A 317 -1.80 20.33 15.25
CA LEU A 317 -0.50 20.77 15.72
C LEU A 317 -0.63 22.16 16.38
N GLY A 318 -1.49 23.02 15.80
CA GLY A 318 -1.80 24.34 16.32
C GLY A 318 -0.57 25.23 16.38
N ALA A 319 0.35 25.09 15.40
CA ALA A 319 1.61 25.81 15.38
C ALA A 319 1.48 27.22 14.79
N GLY A 320 2.15 28.22 15.38
CA GLY A 320 2.09 29.62 14.95
C GLY A 320 3.47 30.23 14.63
N PHE A 321 3.48 31.49 14.17
CA PHE A 321 4.69 32.22 13.74
C PHE A 321 5.78 32.39 14.81
N GLY A 322 5.46 32.17 16.09
CA GLY A 322 6.42 32.21 17.18
C GLY A 322 7.15 30.89 17.44
N GLU A 323 6.76 29.81 16.77
CA GLU A 323 7.19 28.45 17.09
C GLU A 323 8.07 27.84 15.98
N ARG A 324 8.97 26.96 16.40
CA ARG A 324 9.79 26.11 15.53
C ARG A 324 9.23 24.68 15.54
N VAL A 325 8.99 24.13 14.35
CA VAL A 325 8.43 22.78 14.18
C VAL A 325 9.46 21.84 13.59
N LEU A 326 9.57 20.64 14.16
CA LEU A 326 10.31 19.52 13.57
C LEU A 326 9.34 18.62 12.80
N ASP A 327 9.62 18.34 11.54
CA ASP A 327 8.87 17.43 10.66
C ASP A 327 9.76 16.23 10.28
N LEU A 328 9.47 15.06 10.86
CA LEU A 328 10.25 13.84 10.61
C LEU A 328 9.58 12.96 9.55
N PHE A 329 10.42 12.34 8.71
CA PHE A 329 9.98 11.58 7.53
C PHE A 329 9.27 12.50 6.53
N CYS A 330 9.80 13.71 6.36
CA CYS A 330 9.10 14.78 5.66
C CYS A 330 8.94 14.54 4.14
N GLY A 331 9.64 13.55 3.57
CA GLY A 331 9.68 13.30 2.14
C GLY A 331 10.07 14.56 1.35
N LEU A 332 9.29 14.89 0.32
CA LEU A 332 9.46 16.10 -0.47
C LEU A 332 8.85 17.38 0.17
N GLY A 333 8.47 17.31 1.44
CA GLY A 333 7.96 18.43 2.24
C GLY A 333 6.44 18.53 2.30
N ASN A 334 5.72 17.39 2.32
CA ASN A 334 4.26 17.34 2.24
C ASN A 334 3.57 18.18 3.34
N PHE A 335 4.07 18.10 4.58
CA PHE A 335 3.63 18.95 5.69
C PHE A 335 4.54 20.16 5.89
N THR A 336 5.85 19.97 5.69
CA THR A 336 6.87 21.01 5.89
C THR A 336 6.59 22.30 5.11
N LEU A 337 6.27 22.21 3.82
CA LEU A 337 6.09 23.41 3.00
C LEU A 337 4.80 24.18 3.33
N PRO A 338 3.65 23.52 3.56
CA PRO A 338 2.48 24.18 4.15
C PRO A 338 2.76 24.81 5.51
N LEU A 339 3.45 24.10 6.42
CA LEU A 339 3.81 24.61 7.75
C LEU A 339 4.63 25.90 7.65
N ALA A 340 5.58 25.97 6.71
CA ALA A 340 6.42 27.15 6.51
C ALA A 340 5.62 28.43 6.21
N ARG A 341 4.34 28.33 5.80
CA ARG A 341 3.45 29.49 5.64
C ARG A 341 2.85 30.01 6.95
N THR A 342 2.83 29.20 8.00
CA THR A 342 2.11 29.49 9.25
C THR A 342 2.98 29.51 10.50
N VAL A 343 4.23 29.05 10.41
CA VAL A 343 5.15 28.95 11.56
C VAL A 343 6.39 29.84 11.41
N GLY A 344 7.12 30.04 12.51
CA GLY A 344 8.35 30.82 12.51
C GLY A 344 9.44 30.13 11.70
N GLU A 345 9.71 28.86 12.01
CA GLU A 345 10.65 28.01 11.29
C GLU A 345 10.19 26.56 11.29
N VAL A 346 10.53 25.83 10.22
CA VAL A 346 10.25 24.39 10.15
C VAL A 346 11.48 23.66 9.62
N VAL A 347 11.82 22.55 10.29
CA VAL A 347 12.93 21.68 9.91
C VAL A 347 12.38 20.32 9.49
N GLY A 348 12.59 19.95 8.23
CA GLY A 348 12.27 18.64 7.68
C GLY A 348 13.46 17.68 7.74
N VAL A 349 13.25 16.44 8.17
CA VAL A 349 14.28 15.38 8.15
C VAL A 349 13.78 14.16 7.40
N GLU A 350 14.55 13.71 6.41
CA GLU A 350 14.20 12.60 5.52
C GLU A 350 15.44 11.76 5.18
N GLY A 351 15.27 10.45 4.99
CA GLY A 351 16.36 9.52 4.69
C GLY A 351 16.74 9.46 3.21
N ASP A 352 15.81 9.76 2.31
CA ASP A 352 16.06 9.79 0.87
C ASP A 352 16.66 11.13 0.42
N ILE A 353 17.91 11.08 -0.06
CA ILE A 353 18.64 12.25 -0.54
C ILE A 353 17.94 12.95 -1.71
N GLY A 354 17.34 12.19 -2.63
CA GLY A 354 16.63 12.73 -3.76
C GLY A 354 15.38 13.49 -3.33
N LEU A 355 14.61 12.97 -2.38
CA LEU A 355 13.45 13.66 -1.83
C LEU A 355 13.83 14.93 -1.08
N VAL A 356 14.93 14.93 -0.32
CA VAL A 356 15.43 16.15 0.36
C VAL A 356 15.86 17.22 -0.64
N GLU A 357 16.58 16.85 -1.70
CA GLU A 357 16.93 17.78 -2.77
C GLU A 357 15.68 18.39 -3.43
N ARG A 358 14.64 17.56 -3.63
CA ARG A 358 13.35 18.01 -4.15
C ARG A 358 12.61 18.92 -3.19
N ALA A 359 12.63 18.62 -1.89
CA ALA A 359 12.02 19.46 -0.87
C ALA A 359 12.68 20.86 -0.85
N ARG A 360 14.02 20.93 -0.90
CA ARG A 360 14.78 22.19 -0.98
C ARG A 360 14.46 22.98 -2.25
N GLU A 361 14.34 22.30 -3.39
CA GLU A 361 13.93 22.93 -4.66
C GLU A 361 12.52 23.51 -4.56
N ASN A 362 11.56 22.74 -4.03
CA ASN A 362 10.20 23.20 -3.83
C ASN A 362 10.13 24.36 -2.83
N ALA A 363 10.88 24.33 -1.73
CA ALA A 363 10.96 25.44 -0.78
C ALA A 363 11.44 26.73 -1.46
N ARG A 364 12.51 26.65 -2.26
CA ARG A 364 13.03 27.81 -3.01
C ARG A 364 12.02 28.34 -4.02
N ARG A 365 11.36 27.45 -4.78
CA ARG A 365 10.32 27.81 -5.76
C ARG A 365 9.15 28.55 -5.13
N ASN A 366 8.78 28.18 -3.90
CA ASN A 366 7.67 28.78 -3.17
C ASN A 366 8.08 29.97 -2.28
N GLY A 367 9.37 30.36 -2.29
CA GLY A 367 9.89 31.45 -1.47
C GLY A 367 9.90 31.16 0.04
N LEU A 368 10.02 29.89 0.43
CA LEU A 368 9.96 29.42 1.82
C LEU A 368 11.35 29.37 2.44
N GLY A 369 11.91 30.55 2.75
CA GLY A 369 13.25 30.69 3.34
C GLY A 369 13.38 30.22 4.79
N ASN A 370 12.26 29.97 5.46
CA ASN A 370 12.16 29.47 6.83
C ASN A 370 11.97 27.94 6.91
N ALA A 371 12.13 27.22 5.80
CA ALA A 371 12.11 25.77 5.75
C ALA A 371 13.53 25.22 5.53
N GLU A 372 14.07 24.51 6.52
CA GLU A 372 15.37 23.82 6.45
C GLU A 372 15.17 22.31 6.27
N PHE A 373 16.08 21.63 5.57
CA PHE A 373 15.98 20.18 5.33
C PHE A 373 17.30 19.44 5.58
N PHE A 374 17.23 18.29 6.25
CA PHE A 374 18.36 17.40 6.53
C PHE A 374 18.15 16.01 5.96
N VAL A 375 19.24 15.41 5.46
CA VAL A 375 19.29 13.99 5.08
C VAL A 375 19.72 13.18 6.30
N ALA A 376 18.88 12.27 6.78
CA ALA A 376 19.21 11.38 7.89
C ALA A 376 18.42 10.06 7.83
N ASP A 377 19.11 8.94 7.99
CA ASP A 377 18.47 7.64 8.22
C ASP A 377 17.95 7.56 9.66
N LEU A 378 16.67 7.91 9.84
CA LEU A 378 15.99 7.94 11.14
C LEU A 378 15.83 6.56 11.81
N THR A 379 16.28 5.48 11.16
CA THR A 379 16.36 4.14 11.77
C THR A 379 17.72 3.85 12.42
N ARG A 380 18.70 4.75 12.26
CA ARG A 380 20.04 4.65 12.85
C ARG A 380 20.20 5.64 14.01
N ASP A 381 21.36 5.56 14.67
CA ASP A 381 21.75 6.54 15.67
C ASP A 381 21.94 7.93 15.04
N GLN A 382 21.16 8.90 15.50
CA GLN A 382 21.14 10.28 15.05
C GLN A 382 21.53 11.27 16.16
N ARG A 383 21.97 10.80 17.33
CA ARG A 383 22.21 11.68 18.51
C ARG A 383 23.22 12.80 18.25
N ASP A 384 24.16 12.59 17.32
CA ASP A 384 25.16 13.59 16.92
C ASP A 384 24.77 14.44 15.71
N ALA A 385 23.60 14.20 15.12
CA ALA A 385 23.16 14.92 13.93
C ALA A 385 22.96 16.42 14.23
N PRO A 386 23.29 17.33 13.29
CA PRO A 386 23.18 18.77 13.52
C PRO A 386 21.78 19.23 13.93
N TRP A 387 20.75 18.64 13.33
CA TRP A 387 19.35 18.97 13.62
C TRP A 387 18.90 18.55 15.02
N MET A 388 19.49 17.51 15.61
CA MET A 388 19.18 17.05 16.98
C MET A 388 19.65 18.02 18.07
N ARG A 389 20.60 18.90 17.75
CA ARG A 389 21.12 19.93 18.67
C ARG A 389 20.29 21.22 18.63
N GLN A 390 19.28 21.30 17.77
CA GLN A 390 18.40 22.45 17.65
C GLN A 390 17.23 22.38 18.65
N GLY A 391 16.62 23.53 18.96
CA GLY A 391 15.41 23.64 19.78
C GLY A 391 14.13 23.70 18.95
N PHE A 392 13.07 23.03 19.39
CA PHE A 392 11.77 22.89 18.72
C PHE A 392 10.65 22.87 19.75
N ASP A 393 9.51 23.44 19.41
CA ASP A 393 8.34 23.51 20.27
C ASP A 393 7.38 22.33 20.02
N LYS A 394 7.28 21.91 18.75
CA LYS A 394 6.32 20.88 18.30
C LYS A 394 6.94 19.91 17.31
N LEU A 395 6.41 18.70 17.29
CA LEU A 395 6.83 17.61 16.43
C LEU A 395 5.68 17.14 15.54
N LEU A 396 5.93 17.03 14.25
CA LEU A 396 5.10 16.30 13.30
C LEU A 396 5.90 15.11 12.76
N LEU A 397 5.27 13.94 12.62
CA LEU A 397 5.91 12.80 11.97
C LEU A 397 4.94 11.99 11.12
N ASP A 398 5.41 11.51 9.97
CA ASP A 398 4.69 10.61 9.04
C ASP A 398 5.59 9.41 8.63
N PRO A 399 5.90 8.50 9.57
CA PRO A 399 6.85 7.41 9.32
C PRO A 399 6.33 6.33 8.37
N PRO A 400 7.23 5.49 7.84
CA PRO A 400 6.84 4.28 7.12
C PRO A 400 6.12 3.27 8.03
N ARG A 401 5.62 2.17 7.45
CA ARG A 401 4.87 1.11 8.16
C ARG A 401 5.58 0.53 9.39
N SER A 402 6.91 0.63 9.47
CA SER A 402 7.70 0.20 10.63
C SER A 402 7.49 1.08 11.88
N GLY A 403 6.91 2.27 11.75
CA GLY A 403 6.80 3.27 12.81
C GLY A 403 8.08 4.10 13.00
N ALA A 404 8.10 4.91 14.05
CA ALA A 404 9.16 5.86 14.40
C ALA A 404 9.88 5.54 15.73
N ILE A 405 9.62 4.36 16.33
CA ILE A 405 10.18 4.01 17.65
C ILE A 405 11.69 4.25 17.81
N GLU A 406 12.48 4.00 16.77
CA GLU A 406 13.94 4.15 16.82
C GLU A 406 14.36 5.61 17.01
N VAL A 407 13.74 6.56 16.28
CA VAL A 407 14.04 7.99 16.44
C VAL A 407 13.38 8.55 17.70
N LEU A 408 12.17 8.11 18.06
CA LEU A 408 11.47 8.56 19.27
C LEU A 408 12.28 8.26 20.53
N LYS A 409 12.95 7.11 20.60
CA LYS A 409 13.83 6.74 21.73
C LYS A 409 15.09 7.61 21.87
N GLN A 410 15.47 8.30 20.80
CA GLN A 410 16.68 9.13 20.76
C GLN A 410 16.37 10.61 20.99
N LEU A 411 15.16 11.05 20.68
CA LEU A 411 14.73 12.44 20.81
C LEU A 411 14.65 12.86 22.29
N PRO A 412 15.04 14.10 22.63
CA PRO A 412 14.77 14.67 23.94
C PRO A 412 13.29 15.09 24.05
N LEU A 413 12.38 14.11 24.04
CA LEU A 413 10.94 14.30 23.84
C LEU A 413 10.29 15.33 24.77
N LYS A 414 10.85 15.54 25.97
CA LYS A 414 10.37 16.54 26.95
C LYS A 414 10.41 17.98 26.44
N MET A 415 11.16 18.26 25.38
CA MET A 415 11.17 19.58 24.74
C MET A 415 9.87 19.91 24.01
N PHE A 416 9.16 18.90 23.49
CA PHE A 416 7.98 19.11 22.67
C PHE A 416 6.75 19.30 23.55
N GLU A 417 5.98 20.35 23.28
CA GLU A 417 4.69 20.58 23.92
C GLU A 417 3.61 19.66 23.34
N ARG A 418 3.68 19.43 22.03
CA ARG A 418 2.73 18.62 21.26
C ARG A 418 3.43 17.83 20.16
N ILE A 419 2.95 16.59 19.96
CA ILE A 419 3.33 15.70 18.87
C ILE A 419 2.08 15.37 18.06
N VAL A 420 2.14 15.59 16.74
CA VAL A 420 1.15 15.07 15.77
C VAL A 420 1.79 13.93 14.99
N TYR A 421 1.21 12.74 15.11
CA TYR A 421 1.71 11.52 14.48
C TYR A 421 0.71 11.08 13.41
N VAL A 422 1.13 11.08 12.14
CA VAL A 422 0.40 10.48 11.02
C VAL A 422 0.95 9.07 10.76
N SER A 423 0.09 8.08 10.51
CA SER A 423 0.52 6.69 10.32
C SER A 423 -0.35 5.93 9.35
N CYS A 424 0.29 5.24 8.41
CA CYS A 424 -0.33 4.28 7.49
C CYS A 424 -0.50 2.87 8.08
N HIS A 425 -0.09 2.66 9.35
CA HIS A 425 -0.16 1.36 9.99
C HIS A 425 -0.57 1.45 11.48
N PRO A 426 -1.78 0.98 11.84
CA PRO A 426 -2.32 1.18 13.18
C PRO A 426 -1.55 0.42 14.26
N GLY A 427 -0.95 -0.73 13.93
CA GLY A 427 -0.20 -1.52 14.91
C GLY A 427 1.15 -0.91 15.32
N SER A 428 1.84 -0.23 14.40
CA SER A 428 3.09 0.47 14.73
C SER A 428 2.81 1.79 15.44
N LEU A 429 1.76 2.51 15.02
CA LEU A 429 1.26 3.67 15.78
C LEU A 429 0.92 3.27 17.22
N ALA A 430 0.22 2.15 17.43
CA ALA A 430 -0.15 1.69 18.76
C ALA A 430 1.08 1.37 19.63
N ARG A 431 2.08 0.67 19.08
CA ARG A 431 3.35 0.41 19.77
C ARG A 431 4.08 1.71 20.14
N ASP A 432 4.09 2.68 19.24
CA ASP A 432 4.82 3.93 19.46
C ASP A 432 4.03 4.84 20.43
N ALA A 433 2.70 4.75 20.45
CA ALA A 433 1.83 5.40 21.42
C ALA A 433 2.03 4.85 22.86
N ASP A 434 2.22 3.53 23.01
CA ASP A 434 2.58 2.90 24.29
C ASP A 434 3.83 3.56 24.87
N PHE A 435 4.90 3.65 24.06
CA PHE A 435 6.15 4.30 24.46
C PHE A 435 5.92 5.78 24.85
N LEU A 436 5.21 6.56 24.02
CA LEU A 436 4.98 7.98 24.30
C LEU A 436 4.17 8.21 25.58
N VAL A 437 3.12 7.42 25.81
CA VAL A 437 2.21 7.62 26.95
C VAL A 437 2.76 6.97 28.21
N ASN A 438 3.05 5.68 28.15
CA ASN A 438 3.36 4.88 29.34
C ASN A 438 4.83 5.00 29.78
N GLU A 439 5.76 5.33 28.87
CA GLU A 439 7.18 5.53 29.23
C GLU A 439 7.60 7.00 29.28
N GLN A 440 7.05 7.85 28.39
CA GLN A 440 7.48 9.26 28.27
C GLN A 440 6.52 10.28 28.91
N GLY A 441 5.35 9.83 29.40
CA GLY A 441 4.42 10.66 30.17
C GLY A 441 3.58 11.64 29.34
N PHE A 442 3.46 11.40 28.03
CA PHE A 442 2.49 12.12 27.20
C PHE A 442 1.06 11.62 27.44
N VAL A 443 0.07 12.39 27.01
CA VAL A 443 -1.34 11.98 26.96
C VAL A 443 -1.79 11.91 25.52
N LEU A 444 -2.39 10.78 25.13
CA LEU A 444 -3.07 10.64 23.85
C LEU A 444 -4.38 11.45 23.86
N ARG A 445 -4.32 12.69 23.40
CA ARG A 445 -5.44 13.64 23.40
C ARG A 445 -6.50 13.28 22.38
N ALA A 446 -6.07 12.96 21.17
CA ALA A 446 -7.00 12.73 20.08
C ALA A 446 -6.47 11.70 19.08
N VAL A 447 -7.38 10.94 18.47
CA VAL A 447 -7.04 10.01 17.39
C VAL A 447 -8.16 9.90 16.35
N GLY A 448 -7.81 9.76 15.08
CA GLY A 448 -8.77 9.59 13.98
C GLY A 448 -8.19 8.77 12.83
N ALA A 449 -9.03 8.01 12.14
CA ALA A 449 -8.68 7.36 10.88
C ALA A 449 -8.89 8.32 9.70
N MET A 450 -8.19 8.05 8.61
CA MET A 450 -8.31 8.78 7.35
C MET A 450 -8.43 7.75 6.23
N ASP A 451 -9.42 7.89 5.38
CA ASP A 451 -9.66 6.93 4.30
C ASP A 451 -8.81 7.25 3.06
N MET A 452 -7.47 7.15 3.21
CA MET A 452 -6.50 7.43 2.13
C MET A 452 -6.60 6.44 0.97
N PHE A 453 -7.13 5.25 1.25
CA PHE A 453 -7.26 4.16 0.29
C PHE A 453 -8.66 3.53 0.34
N PRO A 454 -9.70 4.24 -0.15
CA PRO A 454 -11.05 3.71 -0.26
C PRO A 454 -11.06 2.36 -1.00
N HIS A 455 -11.95 1.46 -0.58
CA HIS A 455 -12.10 0.08 -1.05
C HIS A 455 -10.95 -0.88 -0.71
N THR A 456 -9.95 -0.43 0.03
CA THR A 456 -8.88 -1.28 0.57
C THR A 456 -8.98 -1.37 2.08
N ALA A 457 -8.31 -2.35 2.68
CA ALA A 457 -8.24 -2.49 4.13
C ALA A 457 -7.18 -1.59 4.80
N HIS A 458 -6.45 -0.76 4.04
CA HIS A 458 -5.45 0.14 4.63
C HIS A 458 -6.14 1.18 5.50
N VAL A 459 -5.56 1.41 6.67
CA VAL A 459 -6.00 2.41 7.65
C VAL A 459 -4.88 3.43 7.79
N GLU A 460 -5.12 4.62 7.25
CA GLU A 460 -4.33 5.80 7.59
C GLU A 460 -4.91 6.40 8.89
N SER A 461 -4.07 6.99 9.72
CA SER A 461 -4.46 7.46 11.04
C SER A 461 -3.67 8.70 11.45
N ILE A 462 -4.26 9.51 12.32
CA ILE A 462 -3.61 10.66 12.95
C ILE A 462 -3.84 10.61 14.45
N ALA A 463 -2.80 10.87 15.23
CA ALA A 463 -2.84 10.92 16.68
C ALA A 463 -2.17 12.19 17.21
N VAL A 464 -2.70 12.72 18.31
CA VAL A 464 -2.18 13.92 18.99
C VAL A 464 -1.78 13.54 20.40
N PHE A 465 -0.53 13.84 20.74
CA PHE A 465 0.02 13.64 22.07
C PHE A 465 0.45 14.99 22.65
N ASP A 466 -0.05 15.30 23.84
CA ASP A 466 0.37 16.49 24.58
C ASP A 466 1.20 16.10 25.78
N ARG A 467 2.16 16.94 26.13
CA ARG A 467 2.88 16.81 27.38
C ARG A 467 1.94 17.12 28.56
N CYS A 468 2.02 16.32 29.61
CA CYS A 468 1.36 16.61 30.90
C CYS A 468 1.91 17.89 31.55
#